data_AF-R7D7T5-F1
#
_entry.id   AF-R7D7T5-F1
#
_cell.length_a   1.000
_cell.length_b   1.000
_cell.length_c   1.000
_cell.angle_alpha   90.00
_cell.angle_beta   90.00
_cell.angle_gamma   90.00
#
_symmetry.space_group_name_H-M   'P 1'
#
loop_
_entity.id
_entity.type
_entity.pdbx_description
1 polymer ?
#
loop_
_entity_poly.entity_id
_entity_poly.type
_entity_poly.pdbx_seq_one_letter_code
_entity_poly.pdbx_strand_id
1 'polypeptide(L)'
;MKNENAQLAGALVGLGGTIYQAMDEIDGFVPCGHPATVVIDGLASLQARLSDEELSKKTESVCGLIDHVSEKRGVPVHSVANVKEFSSSKKELLARLADIACQLQAKKATHQTINAWLYRGLAALEGDGNAAMSMLAEANAIEAAAALV
;
A
#
# COMPACT_ATOMS: atom_id res chain seq x y z
N MET A 1 -1.96 8.25 -15.45
CA MET A 1 -2.78 7.97 -14.25
C MET A 1 -3.80 9.08 -14.09
N LYS A 2 -5.07 8.79 -13.82
CA LYS A 2 -6.09 9.81 -13.49
C LYS A 2 -5.73 10.53 -12.18
N ASN A 3 -6.29 11.71 -11.94
CA ASN A 3 -5.98 12.51 -10.75
C ASN A 3 -6.43 11.81 -9.45
N GLU A 4 -7.57 11.15 -9.50
CA GLU A 4 -8.21 10.46 -8.38
C GLU A 4 -7.45 9.16 -8.05
N ASN A 5 -6.97 8.44 -9.06
CA ASN A 5 -6.03 7.33 -8.86
C ASN A 5 -4.74 7.82 -8.22
N ALA A 6 -4.26 9.02 -8.59
CA ALA A 6 -3.05 9.58 -8.01
C ALA A 6 -3.24 9.95 -6.53
N GLN A 7 -4.41 10.49 -6.16
CA GLN A 7 -4.76 10.76 -4.76
C GLN A 7 -4.88 9.49 -3.94
N LEU A 8 -5.61 8.48 -4.45
CA LEU A 8 -5.72 7.18 -3.79
C LEU A 8 -4.35 6.52 -3.60
N ALA A 9 -3.51 6.50 -4.64
CA ALA A 9 -2.17 5.95 -4.55
C ALA A 9 -1.31 6.72 -3.54
N GLY A 10 -1.39 8.05 -3.53
CA GLY A 10 -0.68 8.89 -2.55
C GLY A 10 -1.12 8.61 -1.11
N ALA A 11 -2.42 8.42 -0.88
CA ALA A 11 -2.95 8.08 0.44
C ALA A 11 -2.53 6.68 0.87
N LEU A 12 -2.49 5.71 -0.06
CA LEU A 12 -1.98 4.36 0.22
C LEU A 12 -0.49 4.38 0.61
N VAL A 13 0.32 5.25 0.01
CA VAL A 13 1.71 5.45 0.43
C VAL A 13 1.79 5.95 1.87
N GLY A 14 1.00 6.96 2.23
CA GLY A 14 0.93 7.44 3.62
C GLY A 14 0.46 6.37 4.61
N LEU A 15 -0.54 5.57 4.24
CA LEU A 15 -0.99 4.43 5.06
C LEU A 15 0.10 3.37 5.22
N GLY A 16 0.78 3.01 4.14
CA GLY A 16 1.90 2.07 4.17
C GLY A 16 3.03 2.54 5.08
N GLY A 17 3.43 3.81 4.98
CA GLY A 17 4.42 4.42 5.87
C GLY A 17 4.01 4.35 7.35
N THR A 18 2.79 4.78 7.65
CA THR A 18 2.25 4.79 9.02
C THR A 18 2.18 3.38 9.63
N ILE A 19 1.72 2.39 8.86
CA ILE A 19 1.67 0.99 9.31
C ILE A 19 3.09 0.43 9.45
N TYR A 20 3.98 0.71 8.50
CA TYR A 20 5.36 0.24 8.53
C TYR A 20 6.10 0.77 9.76
N GLN A 21 5.96 2.05 10.09
CA GLN A 21 6.56 2.62 11.29
C GLN A 21 6.01 1.96 12.55
N ALA A 22 4.70 1.69 12.62
CA ALA A 22 4.13 0.91 13.73
C ALA A 22 4.69 -0.51 13.82
N MET A 23 4.98 -1.16 12.69
CA MET A 23 5.62 -2.48 12.65
C MET A 23 7.08 -2.46 13.12
N ASP A 24 7.78 -1.36 12.89
CA ASP A 24 9.21 -1.22 13.23
C ASP A 24 9.40 -0.81 14.70
N GLU A 25 8.57 0.11 15.20
CA GLU A 25 8.73 0.69 16.54
C GLU A 25 8.06 -0.12 17.66
N ILE A 26 7.08 -0.97 17.33
CA ILE A 26 6.30 -1.70 18.33
C ILE A 26 6.65 -3.19 18.26
N ASP A 27 7.39 -3.66 19.27
CA ASP A 27 7.79 -5.05 19.36
C ASP A 27 6.59 -6.01 19.35
N GLY A 28 6.68 -7.05 18.52
CA GLY A 28 5.60 -8.02 18.31
C GLY A 28 4.36 -7.51 17.57
N PHE A 29 4.34 -6.27 17.07
CA PHE A 29 3.18 -5.76 16.34
C PHE A 29 3.03 -6.41 14.97
N VAL A 30 1.90 -7.09 14.78
CA VAL A 30 1.46 -7.63 13.50
C VAL A 30 0.15 -6.95 13.13
N PRO A 31 0.07 -6.23 11.99
CA PRO A 31 -1.18 -5.60 11.56
C PRO A 31 -2.28 -6.67 11.39
N CYS A 32 -3.48 -6.38 11.91
CA CYS A 32 -4.62 -7.28 11.77
C CYS A 32 -5.13 -7.35 10.32
N GLY A 33 -6.06 -8.27 10.03
CA GLY A 33 -6.58 -8.47 8.67
C GLY A 33 -7.28 -7.25 8.07
N HIS A 34 -7.86 -6.35 8.89
CA HIS A 34 -8.64 -5.22 8.39
C HIS A 34 -7.80 -4.18 7.62
N PRO A 35 -6.68 -3.65 8.16
CA PRO A 35 -5.76 -2.82 7.38
C PRO A 35 -5.26 -3.49 6.10
N ALA A 36 -5.05 -4.81 6.12
CA ALA A 36 -4.59 -5.54 4.95
C ALA A 36 -5.65 -5.52 3.84
N THR A 37 -6.92 -5.77 4.18
CA THR A 37 -8.03 -5.69 3.24
C THR A 37 -8.16 -4.29 2.63
N VAL A 38 -8.05 -3.23 3.44
CA VAL A 38 -8.11 -1.84 2.93
C VAL A 38 -6.98 -1.54 1.95
N VAL A 39 -5.75 -1.95 2.27
CA VAL A 39 -4.59 -1.77 1.37
C VAL A 39 -4.74 -2.58 0.08
N ILE A 40 -5.12 -3.86 0.18
CA ILE A 40 -5.33 -4.73 -0.98
C ILE A 40 -6.43 -4.15 -1.88
N ASP A 41 -7.57 -3.77 -1.30
CA ASP A 41 -8.68 -3.21 -2.06
C ASP A 41 -8.34 -1.86 -2.69
N GLY A 42 -7.62 -1.00 -1.98
CA GLY A 42 -7.17 0.29 -2.48
C GLY A 42 -6.20 0.15 -3.66
N LEU A 43 -5.18 -0.72 -3.51
CA LEU A 43 -4.20 -0.99 -4.56
C LEU A 43 -4.86 -1.61 -5.81
N ALA A 44 -5.72 -2.61 -5.64
CA ALA A 44 -6.44 -3.23 -6.76
C ALA A 44 -7.35 -2.22 -7.49
N SER A 45 -7.92 -1.26 -6.75
CA SER A 45 -8.77 -0.21 -7.31
C SER A 45 -8.02 0.74 -8.25
N LEU A 46 -6.68 0.83 -8.16
CA LEU A 46 -5.88 1.64 -9.08
C LEU A 46 -5.90 1.12 -10.52
N GLN A 47 -6.16 -0.19 -10.69
CA GLN A 47 -6.29 -0.84 -12.00
C GLN A 47 -7.75 -1.02 -12.43
N ALA A 48 -8.69 -0.87 -11.50
CA ALA A 48 -10.11 -0.96 -11.79
C ALA A 48 -10.64 0.27 -12.54
N ARG A 49 -11.71 0.09 -13.31
CA ARG A 49 -12.43 1.19 -13.98
C ARG A 49 -13.48 1.78 -13.05
N LEU A 50 -13.03 2.43 -11.99
CA LEU A 50 -13.90 3.12 -11.04
C LEU A 50 -14.22 4.55 -11.50
N SER A 51 -15.36 5.04 -11.05
CA SER A 51 -15.73 6.46 -11.12
C SER A 51 -14.92 7.29 -10.12
N ASP A 52 -14.90 8.60 -10.36
CA ASP A 52 -14.18 9.55 -9.51
C ASP A 52 -14.78 9.59 -8.08
N GLU A 53 -16.10 9.41 -7.94
CA GLU A 53 -16.78 9.30 -6.64
C GLU A 53 -16.35 8.06 -5.86
N GLU A 54 -16.26 6.90 -6.53
CA GLU A 54 -15.80 5.65 -5.90
C GLU A 54 -14.34 5.74 -5.45
N LEU A 55 -13.47 6.38 -6.25
CA LEU A 55 -12.08 6.62 -5.90
C LEU A 55 -11.94 7.61 -4.73
N SER A 56 -12.77 8.67 -4.69
CA SER A 56 -12.78 9.63 -3.58
C SER A 56 -13.18 8.95 -2.28
N LYS A 57 -14.25 8.15 -2.27
CA LYS A 57 -14.69 7.40 -1.07
C LYS A 57 -13.61 6.43 -0.57
N LYS A 58 -12.91 5.76 -1.48
CA LYS A 58 -11.77 4.90 -1.13
C LYS A 58 -10.62 5.71 -0.53
N THR A 59 -10.32 6.87 -1.11
CA THR A 59 -9.27 7.78 -0.60
C THR A 59 -9.61 8.25 0.82
N GLU A 60 -10.85 8.68 1.07
CA GLU A 60 -11.33 9.07 2.40
C GLU A 60 -11.20 7.92 3.41
N SER A 61 -11.58 6.71 3.02
CA SER A 61 -11.44 5.52 3.87
C SER A 61 -9.97 5.21 4.20
N VAL A 62 -9.06 5.40 3.26
CA VAL A 62 -7.62 5.22 3.49
C VAL A 62 -7.11 6.29 4.45
N CYS A 63 -7.45 7.56 4.23
CA CYS A 63 -7.05 8.66 5.11
C CYS A 63 -7.57 8.46 6.55
N GLY A 64 -8.84 8.09 6.72
CA GLY A 64 -9.39 7.81 8.05
C GLY A 64 -8.70 6.63 8.75
N LEU A 65 -8.20 5.65 7.99
CA LEU A 65 -7.42 4.55 8.56
C LEU A 65 -6.01 4.99 8.98
N ILE A 66 -5.39 5.94 8.28
CA ILE A 66 -4.11 6.54 8.67
C ILE A 66 -4.25 7.18 10.06
N ASP A 67 -5.24 8.04 10.24
CA ASP A 67 -5.52 8.69 11.51
C ASP A 67 -5.78 7.65 12.61
N HIS A 68 -6.59 6.63 12.32
CA HIS A 68 -6.87 5.55 13.26
C HIS A 68 -5.62 4.77 13.70
N VAL A 69 -4.74 4.41 12.76
CA VAL A 69 -3.49 3.69 13.07
C VAL A 69 -2.58 4.59 13.91
N SER A 70 -2.40 5.84 13.52
CA SER A 70 -1.58 6.82 14.25
C SER A 70 -2.08 6.98 15.70
N GLU A 71 -3.38 7.25 15.89
CA GLU A 71 -3.97 7.42 17.23
C GLU A 71 -3.85 6.17 18.10
N LYS A 72 -4.04 4.97 17.53
CA LYS A 72 -4.04 3.73 18.30
C LYS A 72 -2.65 3.19 18.61
N ARG A 73 -1.65 3.55 17.80
CA ARG A 73 -0.29 3.02 17.89
C ARG A 73 0.72 4.05 18.40
N GLY A 74 0.38 5.33 18.39
CA GLY A 74 1.27 6.41 18.84
C GLY A 74 2.38 6.72 17.85
N VAL A 75 2.20 6.39 16.57
CA VAL A 75 3.15 6.67 15.49
C VAL A 75 2.71 7.91 14.69
N PRO A 76 3.63 8.67 14.08
CA PRO A 76 3.26 9.85 13.30
C PRO A 76 2.48 9.48 12.03
N VAL A 77 1.63 10.41 11.59
CA VAL A 77 0.94 10.32 10.30
C VAL A 77 1.92 10.62 9.17
N HIS A 78 1.98 9.74 8.17
CA HIS A 78 2.71 9.99 6.93
C HIS A 78 1.82 10.72 5.92
N SER A 79 2.41 11.66 5.18
CA SER A 79 1.66 12.51 4.24
C SER A 79 1.27 11.78 2.96
N VAL A 80 0.19 12.26 2.32
CA VAL A 80 -0.22 11.81 0.99
C VAL A 80 0.90 12.11 -0.02
N ALA A 81 1.45 11.08 -0.67
CA ALA A 81 2.57 11.25 -1.59
C ALA A 81 2.12 11.83 -2.95
N ASN A 82 2.95 12.71 -3.53
CA ASN A 82 2.74 13.20 -4.89
C ASN A 82 3.24 12.16 -5.93
N VAL A 83 2.41 11.17 -6.22
CA VAL A 83 2.78 10.03 -7.09
C VAL A 83 3.06 10.40 -8.55
N LYS A 84 2.66 11.61 -8.99
CA LYS A 84 2.92 12.08 -10.36
C LYS A 84 4.42 12.32 -10.60
N GLU A 85 5.13 12.73 -9.54
CA GLU A 85 6.57 13.02 -9.53
C GLU A 85 7.44 11.78 -9.26
N PHE A 86 6.83 10.59 -9.20
CA PHE A 86 7.60 9.37 -8.96
C PHE A 86 8.60 9.08 -10.08
N SER A 87 9.79 8.65 -9.67
CA SER A 87 10.80 8.06 -10.55
C SER A 87 10.27 6.80 -11.24
N SER A 88 10.99 6.33 -12.26
CA SER A 88 10.65 5.08 -12.95
C SER A 88 10.58 3.88 -11.99
N SER A 89 11.54 3.75 -11.06
CA SER A 89 11.56 2.65 -10.08
C SER A 89 10.37 2.70 -9.13
N LYS A 90 9.95 3.88 -8.66
CA LYS A 90 8.77 4.04 -7.82
C LYS A 90 7.48 3.71 -8.57
N LYS A 91 7.37 4.14 -9.84
CA LYS A 91 6.22 3.79 -10.69
C LYS A 91 6.13 2.29 -10.94
N GLU A 92 7.26 1.64 -11.17
CA GLU A 92 7.34 0.19 -11.33
C GLU A 92 6.94 -0.54 -10.04
N LEU A 93 7.48 -0.13 -8.89
CA LEU A 93 7.09 -0.73 -7.61
C LEU A 93 5.59 -0.57 -7.33
N LEU A 94 5.02 0.62 -7.58
CA LEU A 94 3.58 0.84 -7.42
C LEU A 94 2.75 -0.08 -8.32
N ALA A 95 3.19 -0.31 -9.56
CA ALA A 95 2.55 -1.26 -10.46
C ALA A 95 2.61 -2.69 -9.91
N ARG A 96 3.78 -3.15 -9.44
CA ARG A 96 3.93 -4.49 -8.85
C ARG A 96 3.08 -4.68 -7.59
N LEU A 97 3.00 -3.66 -6.72
CA LEU A 97 2.13 -3.67 -5.55
C LEU A 97 0.66 -3.84 -5.96
N ALA A 98 0.22 -3.11 -6.99
CA ALA A 98 -1.15 -3.20 -7.50
C ALA A 98 -1.44 -4.56 -8.15
N ASP A 99 -0.50 -5.15 -8.90
CA ASP A 99 -0.66 -6.46 -9.52
C ASP A 99 -0.84 -7.57 -8.47
N ILE A 100 0.00 -7.58 -7.44
CA ILE A 100 -0.09 -8.55 -6.35
C ILE A 100 -1.40 -8.36 -5.57
N ALA A 101 -1.80 -7.10 -5.31
CA ALA A 101 -3.07 -6.81 -4.65
C ALA A 101 -4.28 -7.29 -5.47
N CYS A 102 -4.28 -7.12 -6.80
CA CYS A 102 -5.32 -7.65 -7.68
C CYS A 102 -5.44 -9.19 -7.55
N GLN A 103 -4.32 -9.91 -7.49
CA GLN A 103 -4.32 -11.37 -7.31
C GLN A 103 -4.95 -11.77 -5.96
N LEU A 104 -4.53 -11.12 -4.88
CA LEU A 104 -5.07 -11.38 -3.53
C LEU A 104 -6.55 -11.05 -3.43
N GLN A 105 -6.99 -9.93 -3.99
CA GLN A 105 -8.39 -9.52 -4.00
C GLN A 105 -9.26 -10.54 -4.74
N ALA A 106 -8.83 -11.03 -5.90
CA ALA A 106 -9.56 -12.04 -6.67
C ALA A 106 -9.75 -13.35 -5.88
N LYS A 107 -8.75 -13.72 -5.08
CA LYS A 107 -8.78 -14.89 -4.20
C LYS A 107 -9.48 -14.64 -2.86
N LYS A 108 -9.82 -13.39 -2.54
CA LYS A 108 -10.28 -12.95 -1.19
C LYS A 108 -9.33 -13.41 -0.08
N ALA A 109 -8.04 -13.43 -0.39
CA ALA A 109 -6.99 -13.97 0.48
C ALA A 109 -6.21 -12.84 1.16
N THR A 110 -5.73 -13.11 2.36
CA THR A 110 -4.72 -12.28 3.03
C THR A 110 -3.62 -13.20 3.55
N HIS A 111 -2.37 -12.75 3.48
CA HIS A 111 -1.24 -13.54 3.95
C HIS A 111 -0.21 -12.65 4.63
N GLN A 112 0.18 -12.98 5.86
CA GLN A 112 0.98 -12.10 6.72
C GLN A 112 2.26 -11.60 6.04
N THR A 113 3.05 -12.49 5.43
CA THR A 113 4.29 -12.11 4.75
C THR A 113 4.05 -11.18 3.56
N ILE A 114 2.98 -11.42 2.79
CA ILE A 114 2.66 -10.62 1.61
C ILE A 114 2.15 -9.25 2.05
N ASN A 115 1.28 -9.21 3.07
CA ASN A 115 0.79 -7.96 3.66
C ASN A 115 1.94 -7.11 4.19
N ALA A 116 2.89 -7.71 4.90
CA ALA A 116 4.09 -7.01 5.39
C ALA A 116 4.91 -6.43 4.23
N TRP A 117 5.07 -7.18 3.14
CA TRP A 117 5.73 -6.68 1.93
C TRP A 117 4.96 -5.53 1.26
N LEU A 118 3.63 -5.59 1.21
CA LEU A 118 2.80 -4.50 0.68
C LEU A 118 3.00 -3.20 1.50
N TYR A 119 2.98 -3.27 2.83
CA TYR A 119 3.19 -2.09 3.69
C TYR A 119 4.60 -1.51 3.52
N ARG A 120 5.63 -2.37 3.54
CA ARG A 120 7.02 -1.97 3.31
C ARG A 120 7.22 -1.35 1.93
N GLY A 121 6.58 -1.92 0.91
CA GLY A 121 6.64 -1.42 -0.46
C GLY A 121 5.99 -0.05 -0.60
N LEU A 122 4.82 0.14 0.01
CA LEU A 122 4.17 1.45 0.07
C LEU A 122 5.02 2.47 0.83
N ALA A 123 5.60 2.11 1.98
CA ALA A 123 6.52 2.98 2.72
C ALA A 123 7.78 3.34 1.90
N ALA A 124 8.35 2.39 1.15
CA ALA A 124 9.50 2.62 0.30
C ALA A 124 9.23 3.63 -0.84
N LEU A 125 7.97 3.84 -1.23
CA LEU A 125 7.58 4.86 -2.21
C LEU A 125 7.70 6.29 -1.65
N GLU A 126 7.70 6.47 -0.33
CA GLU A 126 7.98 7.77 0.31
C GLU A 126 9.50 8.08 0.30
N GLY A 127 10.33 7.05 0.44
CA GLY A 127 11.79 7.13 0.45
C GLY A 127 12.41 7.53 -0.89
N ASP A 128 13.70 7.24 -1.11
CA ASP A 128 14.34 7.53 -2.40
C ASP A 128 14.06 6.45 -3.46
N GLY A 129 14.65 6.59 -4.65
CA GLY A 129 14.52 5.58 -5.70
C GLY A 129 15.19 4.24 -5.38
N ASN A 130 16.15 4.21 -4.43
CA ASN A 130 16.88 3.00 -4.05
C ASN A 130 16.03 2.10 -3.17
N ALA A 131 15.29 2.67 -2.22
CA ALA A 131 14.32 1.91 -1.41
C ALA A 131 13.32 1.16 -2.30
N ALA A 132 12.84 1.82 -3.37
CA ALA A 132 11.96 1.17 -4.32
C ALA A 132 12.63 0.01 -5.09
N MET A 133 13.90 0.17 -5.49
CA MET A 133 14.67 -0.88 -6.15
C MET A 133 14.93 -2.09 -5.26
N SER A 134 15.20 -1.87 -3.96
CA SER A 134 15.37 -2.96 -2.99
C SER A 134 14.09 -3.80 -2.89
N MET A 135 12.92 -3.16 -2.80
CA MET A 135 11.64 -3.87 -2.77
C MET A 135 11.34 -4.63 -4.07
N LEU A 136 11.72 -4.07 -5.22
CA LEU A 136 11.54 -4.73 -6.52
C LEU A 136 12.34 -6.04 -6.64
N ALA A 137 13.49 -6.15 -5.97
CA ALA A 137 14.29 -7.38 -5.97
C ALA A 137 13.53 -8.58 -5.37
N GLU A 138 12.58 -8.32 -4.46
CA GLU A 138 11.75 -9.35 -3.81
C GLU A 138 10.43 -9.62 -4.54
N ALA A 139 10.01 -8.72 -5.44
CA ALA A 139 8.67 -8.71 -6.02
C ALA A 139 8.28 -10.03 -6.71
N ASN A 140 9.21 -10.65 -7.45
CA ASN A 140 8.94 -11.91 -8.15
C ASN A 140 8.64 -13.07 -7.19
N ALA A 141 9.35 -13.13 -6.05
CA ALA A 141 9.13 -14.17 -5.05
C ALA A 141 7.78 -13.96 -4.34
N ILE A 142 7.42 -12.71 -4.06
CA ILE A 142 6.13 -12.37 -3.45
C ILE A 142 4.97 -12.64 -4.39
N GLU A 143 5.12 -12.31 -5.68
CA GLU A 143 4.14 -12.62 -6.72
C GLU A 143 3.90 -14.13 -6.82
N ALA A 144 4.98 -14.94 -6.83
CA ALA A 144 4.85 -16.40 -6.80
C ALA A 144 4.16 -16.90 -5.52
N ALA A 145 4.45 -16.32 -4.36
CA ALA A 145 3.77 -16.66 -3.12
C ALA A 145 2.28 -16.29 -3.15
N ALA A 146 1.92 -15.12 -3.71
CA ALA A 146 0.54 -14.67 -3.87
C ALA A 146 -0.28 -15.60 -4.77
N ALA A 147 0.35 -16.25 -5.75
CA ALA A 147 -0.30 -17.24 -6.59
C ALA A 147 -0.72 -18.51 -5.82
N LEU A 148 -0.02 -18.84 -4.72
CA LEU A 148 -0.21 -20.07 -3.94
C LEU A 148 -1.19 -19.94 -2.76
N VAL A 149 -1.55 -18.71 -2.37
CA VAL A 149 -2.52 -18.46 -1.30
C VAL A 149 -3.98 -18.54 -1.77
#